data_AF-A0A381R218-F1
#
_entry.id   AF-A0A381R218-F1
#
_cell.length_a   1.000
_cell.length_b   1.000
_cell.length_c   1.000
_cell.angle_alpha   90.00
_cell.angle_beta   90.00
_cell.angle_gamma   90.00
#
_symmetry.space_group_name_H-M   'P 1'
#
loop_
_entity.id
_entity.type
_entity.pdbx_description
1 polymer ?
#
loop_
_entity_poly.entity_id
_entity_poly.type
_entity_poly.pdbx_seq_one_letter_code
_entity_poly.pdbx_strand_id
1 'polypeptide(L)'
;MAKLVKEQGHIFSFITNGSQSIEYFKEISEYTDGMIISYHPKYADLNHIVDIANSVKSQVGINLMMVQDQFDDLVETAKFLYENTDKLAVWPKVILDKSNIDNISNEMSYYTPKQLDIIKNWPYFRPINIHHLHRGELLLDDKSVNANDLIINGQNKYSGWKCWAGLHMINIDMWGNMYRADCQYGGPIGNLERYKLPDGPITCGKEICACLSDIYVRKEI
;
A
#
# COMPACT_ATOMS: atom_id res chain seq x y z
N MET A 1 -19.21 6.64 -4.33
CA MET A 1 -18.12 6.17 -5.23
C MET A 1 -18.08 4.66 -5.33
N ALA A 2 -17.81 3.91 -4.23
CA ALA A 2 -17.72 2.44 -4.26
C ALA A 2 -18.90 1.76 -4.99
N LYS A 3 -20.14 2.12 -4.60
CA LYS A 3 -21.37 1.66 -5.25
C LYS A 3 -21.37 1.87 -6.77
N LEU A 4 -21.04 3.08 -7.23
CA LEU A 4 -20.98 3.42 -8.66
C LEU A 4 -19.96 2.56 -9.41
N VAL A 5 -18.76 2.37 -8.85
CA VAL A 5 -17.70 1.52 -9.44
C VAL A 5 -18.20 0.09 -9.59
N LYS A 6 -18.86 -0.45 -8.56
CA LYS A 6 -19.43 -1.81 -8.60
C LYS A 6 -20.60 -1.94 -9.57
N GLU A 7 -21.49 -0.95 -9.63
CA GLU A 7 -22.61 -0.92 -10.59
C GLU A 7 -22.13 -0.90 -12.04
N GLN A 8 -20.95 -0.32 -12.30
CA GLN A 8 -20.29 -0.36 -13.61
C GLN A 8 -19.55 -1.68 -13.89
N GLY A 9 -19.59 -2.64 -12.98
CA GLY A 9 -18.96 -3.96 -13.16
C GLY A 9 -17.44 -3.97 -12.91
N HIS A 10 -16.89 -2.95 -12.25
CA HIS A 10 -15.46 -2.87 -11.95
C HIS A 10 -15.12 -3.44 -10.57
N ILE A 11 -13.82 -3.69 -10.35
CA ILE A 11 -13.26 -4.07 -9.05
C ILE A 11 -13.08 -2.79 -8.22
N PHE A 12 -13.51 -2.83 -6.97
CA PHE A 12 -13.29 -1.78 -6.00
C PHE A 12 -12.53 -2.31 -4.79
N SER A 13 -11.34 -1.78 -4.57
CA SER A 13 -10.60 -1.95 -3.32
C SER A 13 -10.04 -0.63 -2.83
N PHE A 14 -9.80 -0.53 -1.54
CA PHE A 14 -9.28 0.69 -0.95
C PHE A 14 -8.33 0.43 0.22
N ILE A 15 -7.51 1.44 0.52
CA ILE A 15 -6.69 1.51 1.72
C ILE A 15 -7.29 2.54 2.65
N THR A 16 -7.31 2.27 3.94
CA THR A 16 -7.77 3.20 4.98
C THR A 16 -6.85 3.15 6.19
N ASN A 17 -6.98 4.12 7.10
CA ASN A 17 -6.41 4.06 8.45
C ASN A 17 -7.34 3.36 9.45
N GLY A 18 -8.55 2.96 9.05
CA GLY A 18 -9.51 2.28 9.92
C GLY A 18 -10.27 3.18 10.90
N SER A 19 -10.17 4.52 10.79
CA SER A 19 -10.72 5.44 11.81
C SER A 19 -12.24 5.67 11.73
N GLN A 20 -12.92 5.13 10.72
CA GLN A 20 -14.37 5.26 10.56
C GLN A 20 -15.12 4.25 11.42
N SER A 21 -16.42 4.46 11.59
CA SER A 21 -17.27 3.58 12.41
C SER A 21 -17.41 2.17 11.81
N ILE A 22 -17.73 1.19 12.66
CA ILE A 22 -18.05 -0.17 12.23
C ILE A 22 -19.21 -0.18 11.22
N GLU A 23 -20.23 0.66 11.42
CA GLU A 23 -21.38 0.75 10.52
C GLU A 23 -20.99 1.24 9.12
N TYR A 24 -20.09 2.23 9.05
CA TYR A 24 -19.53 2.67 7.77
C TYR A 24 -18.83 1.51 7.04
N PHE A 25 -18.03 0.72 7.77
CA PHE A 25 -17.32 -0.42 7.17
C PHE A 25 -18.27 -1.53 6.73
N LYS A 26 -19.34 -1.81 7.47
CA LYS A 26 -20.40 -2.74 7.03
C LYS A 26 -21.02 -2.26 5.73
N GLU A 27 -21.46 -1.01 5.65
CA GLU A 27 -22.12 -0.44 4.47
C GLU A 27 -21.22 -0.47 3.23
N ILE A 28 -19.97 0.02 3.35
CA ILE A 28 -19.06 0.04 2.20
C ILE A 28 -18.60 -1.37 1.79
N SER A 29 -18.58 -2.33 2.72
CA SER A 29 -18.16 -3.71 2.42
C SER A 29 -19.09 -4.42 1.43
N GLU A 30 -20.35 -4.02 1.35
CA GLU A 30 -21.29 -4.51 0.32
C GLU A 30 -20.85 -4.19 -1.11
N TYR A 31 -19.96 -3.19 -1.25
CA TYR A 31 -19.46 -2.70 -2.54
C TYR A 31 -17.93 -2.82 -2.65
N THR A 32 -17.29 -3.69 -1.85
CA THR A 32 -15.84 -3.78 -1.77
C THR A 32 -15.37 -5.20 -2.05
N ASP A 33 -14.47 -5.35 -3.01
CA ASP A 33 -13.84 -6.64 -3.35
C ASP A 33 -12.58 -6.90 -2.50
N GLY A 34 -11.98 -5.86 -1.93
CA GLY A 34 -10.88 -6.00 -0.98
C GLY A 34 -10.56 -4.73 -0.22
N MET A 35 -10.09 -4.89 1.01
CA MET A 35 -9.78 -3.79 1.92
C MET A 35 -8.42 -4.00 2.57
N ILE A 36 -7.63 -2.92 2.66
CA ILE A 36 -6.40 -2.89 3.46
C ILE A 36 -6.47 -1.77 4.49
N ILE A 37 -6.21 -2.08 5.75
CA ILE A 37 -6.02 -1.08 6.82
C ILE A 37 -4.52 -0.86 7.00
N SER A 38 -4.07 0.40 6.95
CA SER A 38 -2.71 0.75 7.33
C SER A 38 -2.69 1.14 8.80
N TYR A 39 -2.12 0.27 9.63
CA TYR A 39 -2.02 0.45 11.06
C TYR A 39 -0.85 1.37 11.40
N HIS A 40 -1.13 2.39 12.20
CA HIS A 40 -0.11 3.26 12.79
C HIS A 40 -0.30 3.27 14.32
N PRO A 41 0.69 2.80 15.12
CA PRO A 41 0.51 2.55 16.55
C PRO A 41 0.03 3.76 17.36
N LYS A 42 0.40 4.98 16.95
CA LYS A 42 -0.01 6.23 17.62
C LYS A 42 -1.52 6.53 17.57
N TYR A 43 -2.27 5.96 16.62
CA TYR A 43 -3.64 6.41 16.32
C TYR A 43 -4.68 5.30 16.25
N ALA A 44 -4.25 4.04 16.24
CA ALA A 44 -5.12 2.91 15.94
C ALA A 44 -5.55 2.17 17.22
N ASP A 45 -6.84 1.81 17.27
CA ASP A 45 -7.42 0.95 18.30
C ASP A 45 -7.49 -0.48 17.78
N LEU A 46 -6.81 -1.41 18.46
CA LEU A 46 -6.72 -2.81 18.06
C LEU A 46 -8.06 -3.53 18.14
N ASN A 47 -8.87 -3.26 19.17
CA ASN A 47 -10.18 -3.89 19.29
C ASN A 47 -11.10 -3.40 18.18
N HIS A 48 -11.06 -2.10 17.89
CA HIS A 48 -11.82 -1.54 16.77
C HIS A 48 -11.44 -2.17 15.43
N ILE A 49 -10.15 -2.45 15.18
CA ILE A 49 -9.72 -3.13 13.94
C ILE A 49 -10.25 -4.58 13.88
N VAL A 50 -10.23 -5.30 15.01
CA VAL A 50 -10.81 -6.64 15.10
C VAL A 50 -12.31 -6.59 14.83
N ASP A 51 -13.01 -5.62 15.39
CA ASP A 51 -14.45 -5.42 15.18
C ASP A 51 -14.76 -5.08 13.71
N ILE A 52 -13.94 -4.23 13.06
CA ILE A 52 -14.06 -3.96 11.62
C ILE A 52 -13.94 -5.27 10.86
N ALA A 53 -12.86 -6.03 11.07
CA ALA A 53 -12.57 -7.25 10.34
C ALA A 53 -13.68 -8.31 10.50
N ASN A 54 -14.25 -8.43 11.69
CA ASN A 54 -15.34 -9.35 11.99
C ASN A 54 -16.70 -8.88 11.45
N SER A 55 -16.86 -7.57 11.21
CA SER A 55 -18.12 -7.00 10.69
C SER A 55 -18.27 -7.08 9.17
N VAL A 56 -17.18 -7.23 8.42
CA VAL A 56 -17.17 -7.24 6.96
C VAL A 56 -17.11 -8.65 6.39
N LYS A 57 -17.62 -8.82 5.16
CA LYS A 57 -17.74 -10.15 4.53
C LYS A 57 -16.38 -10.74 4.12
N SER A 58 -15.52 -9.91 3.55
CA SER A 58 -14.21 -10.31 3.02
C SER A 58 -13.14 -10.36 4.12
N GLN A 59 -12.04 -11.08 3.86
CA GLN A 59 -10.82 -10.89 4.64
C GLN A 59 -10.28 -9.46 4.46
N VAL A 60 -9.53 -8.98 5.45
CA VAL A 60 -8.96 -7.63 5.48
C VAL A 60 -7.46 -7.74 5.61
N GLY A 61 -6.75 -7.05 4.73
CA GLY A 61 -5.31 -6.91 4.82
C GLY A 61 -4.92 -5.84 5.85
N ILE A 62 -3.84 -6.06 6.60
CA ILE A 62 -3.24 -5.06 7.47
C ILE A 62 -1.83 -4.73 6.97
N ASN A 63 -1.55 -3.46 6.68
CA ASN A 63 -0.17 -2.99 6.61
C ASN A 63 0.25 -2.55 8.00
N LEU A 64 1.06 -3.38 8.67
CA LEU A 64 1.62 -3.04 9.96
C LEU A 64 2.92 -2.27 9.75
N MET A 65 2.89 -0.96 10.00
CA MET A 65 4.07 -0.10 9.82
C MET A 65 5.11 -0.41 10.90
N MET A 66 6.21 -1.09 10.55
CA MET A 66 7.23 -1.57 11.50
C MET A 66 8.15 -0.43 11.97
N VAL A 67 7.66 0.47 12.82
CA VAL A 67 8.47 1.55 13.42
C VAL A 67 9.58 0.96 14.27
N GLN A 68 10.83 1.38 14.03
CA GLN A 68 12.01 0.78 14.67
C GLN A 68 11.94 0.84 16.21
N ASP A 69 11.64 2.01 16.78
CA ASP A 69 11.61 2.23 18.23
C ASP A 69 10.46 1.50 18.94
N GLN A 70 9.51 0.93 18.18
CA GLN A 70 8.34 0.22 18.68
C GLN A 70 8.27 -1.20 18.10
N PHE A 71 9.38 -1.74 17.59
CA PHE A 71 9.36 -2.98 16.83
C PHE A 71 8.76 -4.15 17.61
N ASP A 72 9.19 -4.33 18.87
CA ASP A 72 8.71 -5.45 19.70
C ASP A 72 7.22 -5.28 20.05
N ASP A 73 6.77 -4.05 20.35
CA ASP A 73 5.35 -3.75 20.58
C ASP A 73 4.50 -4.02 19.32
N LEU A 74 5.06 -3.80 18.13
CA LEU A 74 4.41 -4.08 16.86
C LEU A 74 4.36 -5.58 16.57
N VAL A 75 5.37 -6.35 16.97
CA VAL A 75 5.31 -7.82 16.93
C VAL A 75 4.19 -8.34 17.84
N GLU A 76 4.04 -7.80 19.06
CA GLU A 76 2.94 -8.15 19.95
C GLU A 76 1.58 -7.68 19.41
N THR A 77 1.53 -6.52 18.75
CA THR A 77 0.34 -6.05 18.03
C THR A 77 -0.09 -7.03 16.94
N ALA A 78 0.87 -7.52 16.13
CA ALA A 78 0.59 -8.50 15.09
C ALA A 78 0.06 -9.80 15.67
N LYS A 79 0.67 -10.26 16.76
CA LYS A 79 0.22 -11.45 17.50
C LYS A 79 -1.20 -11.28 18.02
N PHE A 80 -1.51 -10.16 18.66
CA PHE A 80 -2.86 -9.87 19.15
C PHE A 80 -3.90 -9.93 18.01
N LEU A 81 -3.63 -9.26 16.89
CA LEU A 81 -4.54 -9.26 15.73
C LEU A 81 -4.71 -10.68 15.15
N TYR A 82 -3.62 -11.45 15.11
CA TYR A 82 -3.64 -12.83 14.65
C TYR A 82 -4.46 -13.73 15.58
N GLU A 83 -4.33 -13.60 16.90
CA GLU A 83 -5.02 -14.46 17.87
C GLU A 83 -6.51 -14.15 18.02
N ASN A 84 -6.95 -12.90 17.75
CA ASN A 84 -8.32 -12.45 18.03
C ASN A 84 -9.28 -12.46 16.83
N THR A 85 -8.81 -12.79 15.62
CA THR A 85 -9.67 -13.00 14.45
C THR A 85 -8.94 -13.76 13.35
N ASP A 86 -9.66 -14.57 12.57
CA ASP A 86 -9.15 -15.27 11.38
C ASP A 86 -9.31 -14.45 10.08
N LYS A 87 -9.97 -13.30 10.15
CA LYS A 87 -10.27 -12.42 9.01
C LYS A 87 -9.09 -11.55 8.56
N LEU A 88 -8.02 -11.48 9.36
CA LEU A 88 -6.88 -10.59 9.11
C LEU A 88 -5.69 -11.30 8.46
N ALA A 89 -5.13 -10.65 7.45
CA ALA A 89 -3.82 -10.95 6.88
C ALA A 89 -2.85 -9.79 7.21
N VAL A 90 -1.89 -10.02 8.10
CA VAL A 90 -1.00 -8.95 8.59
C VAL A 90 0.33 -8.99 7.84
N TRP A 91 0.64 -7.92 7.10
CA TRP A 91 1.92 -7.72 6.43
C TRP A 91 2.82 -6.76 7.23
N PRO A 92 4.06 -7.17 7.55
CA PRO A 92 5.05 -6.28 8.14
C PRO A 92 5.56 -5.35 7.04
N LYS A 93 5.25 -4.05 7.16
CA LYS A 93 5.69 -3.05 6.20
C LYS A 93 6.87 -2.28 6.77
N VAL A 94 8.01 -2.37 6.09
CA VAL A 94 9.19 -1.57 6.41
C VAL A 94 8.92 -0.09 6.18
N ILE A 95 9.51 0.75 7.02
CA ILE A 95 9.42 2.20 6.94
C ILE A 95 10.56 2.72 6.07
N LEU A 96 10.21 3.67 5.22
CA LEU A 96 11.17 4.49 4.50
C LEU A 96 11.30 5.81 5.24
N ASP A 97 12.53 6.28 5.40
CA ASP A 97 12.84 7.58 5.97
C ASP A 97 12.27 8.69 5.08
N LYS A 98 11.35 9.45 5.69
CA LYS A 98 10.73 10.65 5.12
C LYS A 98 10.91 11.85 6.06
N SER A 99 11.89 11.80 6.96
CA SER A 99 12.15 12.84 7.96
C SER A 99 12.45 14.21 7.35
N ASN A 100 13.02 14.24 6.14
CA ASN A 100 13.25 15.46 5.38
C ASN A 100 12.19 15.63 4.29
N ILE A 101 11.20 16.50 4.54
CA ILE A 101 10.10 16.79 3.60
C ILE A 101 10.63 17.44 2.31
N ASP A 102 11.71 18.23 2.39
CA ASP A 102 12.30 18.92 1.25
C ASP A 102 13.20 18.01 0.42
N ASN A 103 13.69 16.91 1.01
CA ASN A 103 14.52 15.93 0.33
C ASN A 103 14.25 14.52 0.87
N ILE A 104 13.09 13.98 0.52
CA ILE A 104 12.66 12.64 0.93
C ILE A 104 13.64 11.62 0.34
N SER A 105 14.61 11.17 1.14
CA SER A 105 15.60 10.16 0.72
C SER A 105 14.92 8.86 0.30
N ASN A 106 13.80 8.54 0.98
CA ASN A 106 13.10 7.28 0.85
C ASN A 106 14.02 6.06 1.07
N GLU A 107 15.12 6.26 1.78
CA GLU A 107 15.98 5.17 2.22
C GLU A 107 15.22 4.35 3.25
N MET A 108 15.44 3.05 3.26
CA MET A 108 14.86 2.20 4.29
C MET A 108 15.39 2.65 5.66
N SER A 109 14.49 2.84 6.62
CA SER A 109 14.88 3.09 8.01
C SER A 109 15.80 1.97 8.50
N TYR A 110 16.65 2.26 9.49
CA TYR A 110 17.55 1.23 10.01
C TYR A 110 16.76 0.12 10.72
N TYR A 111 17.07 -1.13 10.37
CA TYR A 111 16.61 -2.33 11.07
C TYR A 111 17.82 -3.20 11.39
N THR A 112 17.84 -3.78 12.59
CA THR A 112 18.86 -4.76 12.96
C THR A 112 18.70 -6.04 12.13
N PRO A 113 19.77 -6.84 11.94
CA PRO A 113 19.67 -8.13 11.25
C PRO A 113 18.59 -9.06 11.82
N LYS A 114 18.38 -9.04 13.15
CA LYS A 114 17.33 -9.79 13.81
C LYS A 114 15.92 -9.31 13.43
N GLN A 115 15.71 -8.00 13.36
CA GLN A 115 14.42 -7.42 12.93
C GLN A 115 14.11 -7.77 11.47
N LEU A 116 15.12 -7.70 10.60
CA LEU A 116 14.98 -8.10 9.19
C LEU A 116 14.63 -9.58 9.04
N ASP A 117 15.24 -10.46 9.84
CA ASP A 117 14.92 -11.89 9.85
C ASP A 117 13.48 -12.16 10.29
N ILE A 118 12.99 -11.46 11.32
CA ILE A 118 11.58 -11.54 11.75
C ILE A 118 10.64 -11.07 10.65
N ILE A 119 10.94 -9.94 9.99
CA ILE A 119 10.13 -9.42 8.87
C ILE A 119 10.09 -10.43 7.72
N LYS A 120 11.23 -11.06 7.39
CA LYS A 120 11.33 -12.05 6.32
C LYS A 120 10.58 -13.34 6.65
N ASN A 121 10.67 -13.81 7.89
CA ASN A 121 10.05 -15.04 8.39
C ASN A 121 8.78 -14.73 9.21
N TRP A 122 7.94 -13.83 8.71
CA TRP A 122 6.83 -13.27 9.47
C TRP A 122 5.80 -14.34 9.90
N PRO A 123 5.60 -14.58 11.20
CA PRO A 123 4.77 -15.69 11.68
C PRO A 123 3.26 -15.36 11.71
N TYR A 124 2.89 -14.09 11.64
CA TYR A 124 1.51 -13.62 11.84
C TYR A 124 0.78 -13.34 10.52
N PHE A 125 1.14 -14.04 9.45
CA PHE A 125 0.49 -13.92 8.15
C PHE A 125 -0.57 -15.00 7.95
N ARG A 126 -1.72 -14.60 7.36
CA ARG A 126 -2.69 -15.53 6.79
C ARG A 126 -2.85 -15.26 5.30
N PRO A 127 -2.94 -16.29 4.46
CA PRO A 127 -3.25 -16.10 3.05
C PRO A 127 -4.57 -15.33 2.86
N ILE A 128 -4.55 -14.39 1.92
CA ILE A 128 -5.70 -13.61 1.47
C ILE A 128 -5.68 -13.56 -0.06
N ASN A 129 -6.85 -13.53 -0.69
CA ASN A 129 -6.95 -13.34 -2.13
C ASN A 129 -6.52 -11.91 -2.50
N ILE A 130 -5.37 -11.79 -3.15
CA ILE A 130 -4.80 -10.50 -3.56
C ILE A 130 -5.28 -10.01 -4.93
N HIS A 131 -5.96 -10.85 -5.72
CA HIS A 131 -6.34 -10.51 -7.10
C HIS A 131 -7.29 -9.31 -7.19
N HIS A 132 -8.10 -9.09 -6.14
CA HIS A 132 -9.01 -7.96 -6.08
C HIS A 132 -8.48 -6.80 -5.21
N LEU A 133 -7.27 -6.91 -4.67
CA LEU A 133 -6.60 -5.82 -3.98
C LEU A 133 -5.82 -4.97 -4.99
N HIS A 134 -5.73 -3.66 -4.75
CA HIS A 134 -4.94 -2.71 -5.54
C HIS A 134 -3.42 -3.03 -5.64
N ARG A 135 -2.95 -4.10 -4.99
CA ARG A 135 -1.56 -4.57 -5.08
C ARG A 135 -1.39 -5.72 -6.07
N GLY A 136 -2.40 -6.57 -6.29
CA GLY A 136 -2.26 -7.70 -7.21
C GLY A 136 -0.97 -8.52 -6.99
N GLU A 137 -0.58 -9.28 -8.01
CA GLU A 137 0.72 -9.96 -8.07
C GLU A 137 1.76 -9.03 -8.71
N LEU A 138 2.96 -8.95 -8.12
CA LEU A 138 4.09 -8.22 -8.68
C LEU A 138 5.09 -9.19 -9.29
N LEU A 139 5.47 -8.95 -10.55
CA LEU A 139 6.43 -9.75 -11.27
C LEU A 139 7.70 -8.95 -11.55
N LEU A 140 8.85 -9.60 -11.35
CA LEU A 140 10.15 -9.18 -11.86
C LEU A 140 10.67 -10.30 -12.76
N ASP A 141 10.81 -10.02 -14.06
CA ASP A 141 11.21 -10.99 -15.08
C ASP A 141 10.38 -12.29 -15.01
N ASP A 142 9.06 -12.15 -15.02
CA ASP A 142 8.05 -13.22 -14.91
C ASP A 142 8.07 -14.03 -13.60
N LYS A 143 8.83 -13.58 -12.59
CA LYS A 143 8.87 -14.21 -11.27
C LYS A 143 8.12 -13.36 -10.26
N SER A 144 7.23 -14.00 -9.49
CA SER A 144 6.54 -13.37 -8.37
C SER A 144 7.56 -12.85 -7.34
N VAL A 145 7.42 -11.58 -6.97
CA VAL A 145 8.26 -10.89 -5.99
C VAL A 145 7.41 -10.07 -5.03
N ASN A 146 7.93 -9.78 -3.84
CA ASN A 146 7.32 -8.84 -2.91
C ASN A 146 7.92 -7.43 -3.09
N ALA A 147 7.09 -6.39 -3.10
CA ALA A 147 7.58 -5.02 -3.20
C ALA A 147 8.50 -4.61 -2.04
N ASN A 148 8.28 -5.12 -0.82
CA ASN A 148 9.19 -4.88 0.30
C ASN A 148 10.56 -5.55 0.07
N ASP A 149 10.59 -6.76 -0.51
CA ASP A 149 11.85 -7.42 -0.85
C ASP A 149 12.64 -6.63 -1.89
N LEU A 150 11.96 -6.06 -2.89
CA LEU A 150 12.61 -5.19 -3.87
C LEU A 150 13.24 -3.96 -3.21
N ILE A 151 12.58 -3.37 -2.21
CA ILE A 151 13.11 -2.25 -1.42
C ILE A 151 14.32 -2.71 -0.59
N ILE A 152 14.18 -3.79 0.18
CA ILE A 152 15.21 -4.32 1.09
C ILE A 152 16.49 -4.67 0.31
N ASN A 153 16.33 -5.25 -0.88
CA ASN A 153 17.45 -5.64 -1.75
C ASN A 153 17.95 -4.51 -2.66
N GLY A 154 17.40 -3.29 -2.56
CA GLY A 154 17.79 -2.14 -3.38
C GLY A 154 17.49 -2.29 -4.89
N GLN A 155 16.52 -3.14 -5.24
CA GLN A 155 16.07 -3.45 -6.60
C GLN A 155 14.98 -2.49 -7.11
N ASN A 156 14.64 -1.47 -6.34
CA ASN A 156 13.64 -0.45 -6.66
C ASN A 156 14.25 0.79 -7.36
N LYS A 157 15.27 0.61 -8.21
CA LYS A 157 16.00 1.66 -8.91
C LYS A 157 15.74 1.59 -10.42
N TYR A 158 14.89 2.48 -10.92
CA TYR A 158 14.37 2.41 -12.29
C TYR A 158 14.69 3.66 -13.12
N SER A 159 15.73 4.41 -12.74
CA SER A 159 16.17 5.56 -13.53
C SER A 159 16.51 5.13 -14.96
N GLY A 160 15.99 5.87 -15.95
CA GLY A 160 16.11 5.56 -17.37
C GLY A 160 15.08 4.58 -17.93
N TRP A 161 14.30 3.88 -17.10
CA TRP A 161 13.29 2.91 -17.55
C TRP A 161 12.01 3.62 -17.98
N LYS A 162 11.23 2.99 -18.86
CA LYS A 162 9.85 3.41 -19.14
C LYS A 162 8.96 3.05 -17.96
N CYS A 163 8.33 4.06 -17.37
CA CYS A 163 7.35 3.94 -16.31
C CYS A 163 5.94 4.21 -16.87
N TRP A 164 5.01 3.29 -16.63
CA TRP A 164 3.62 3.37 -17.10
C TRP A 164 2.71 4.23 -16.20
N ALA A 165 3.31 5.10 -15.40
CA ALA A 165 2.61 6.05 -14.56
C ALA A 165 1.78 7.04 -15.42
N GLY A 166 0.53 7.28 -15.02
CA GLY A 166 -0.47 8.01 -15.78
C GLY A 166 -1.32 7.15 -16.73
N LEU A 167 -0.92 5.90 -16.99
CA LEU A 167 -1.70 4.94 -17.79
C LEU A 167 -2.33 3.86 -16.90
N HIS A 168 -1.55 3.27 -16.00
CA HIS A 168 -2.03 2.21 -15.09
C HIS A 168 -2.49 2.76 -13.73
N MET A 169 -2.08 3.98 -13.41
CA MET A 169 -2.38 4.65 -12.15
C MET A 169 -2.38 6.15 -12.39
N ILE A 170 -3.21 6.86 -11.62
CA ILE A 170 -3.15 8.30 -11.45
C ILE A 170 -3.16 8.60 -9.96
N ASN A 171 -2.49 9.67 -9.56
CA ASN A 171 -2.58 10.21 -8.21
C ASN A 171 -3.40 11.50 -8.26
N ILE A 172 -4.33 11.65 -7.33
CA ILE A 172 -5.10 12.88 -7.14
C ILE A 172 -4.89 13.31 -5.70
N ASP A 173 -4.34 14.50 -5.50
CA ASP A 173 -4.08 15.03 -4.17
C ASP A 173 -5.35 15.63 -3.52
N MET A 174 -5.21 16.09 -2.28
CA MET A 174 -6.32 16.66 -1.50
C MET A 174 -6.88 17.98 -2.04
N TRP A 175 -6.16 18.66 -2.93
CA TRP A 175 -6.61 19.87 -3.61
C TRP A 175 -7.18 19.58 -5.01
N GLY A 176 -7.21 18.30 -5.40
CA GLY A 176 -7.70 17.85 -6.69
C GLY A 176 -6.68 17.97 -7.82
N ASN A 177 -5.39 18.27 -7.53
CA ASN A 177 -4.36 18.22 -8.57
C ASN A 177 -4.06 16.77 -8.94
N MET A 178 -3.80 16.53 -10.22
CA MET A 178 -3.57 15.21 -10.77
C MET A 178 -2.11 15.03 -11.18
N TYR A 179 -1.56 13.88 -10.87
CA TYR A 179 -0.20 13.46 -11.23
C TYR A 179 -0.23 12.05 -11.82
N ARG A 180 0.85 11.69 -12.52
CA ARG A 180 1.03 10.33 -13.07
C ARG A 180 1.11 9.25 -11.99
N ALA A 181 1.69 9.58 -10.85
CA ALA A 181 1.95 8.66 -9.74
C ALA A 181 2.20 9.47 -8.45
N ASP A 182 2.33 8.78 -7.31
CA ASP A 182 2.54 9.40 -6.00
C ASP A 182 3.88 10.14 -5.92
N CYS A 183 4.91 9.68 -6.64
CA CYS A 183 6.21 10.35 -6.70
C CYS A 183 6.21 11.70 -7.45
N GLN A 184 5.09 12.04 -8.11
CA GLN A 184 4.87 13.28 -8.87
C GLN A 184 5.92 13.57 -9.96
N TYR A 185 6.74 12.58 -10.33
CA TYR A 185 7.72 12.73 -11.40
C TYR A 185 7.00 12.94 -12.75
N GLY A 186 7.50 13.90 -13.53
CA GLY A 186 6.83 14.38 -14.75
C GLY A 186 5.87 15.55 -14.53
N GLY A 187 5.66 15.97 -13.28
CA GLY A 187 4.85 17.14 -12.94
C GLY A 187 3.33 16.88 -13.00
N PRO A 188 2.53 17.93 -12.74
CA PRO A 188 1.08 17.82 -12.77
C PRO A 188 0.54 17.59 -14.20
N ILE A 189 -0.49 16.76 -14.33
CA ILE A 189 -1.21 16.47 -15.58
C ILE A 189 -2.58 17.17 -15.65
N GLY A 190 -2.92 17.97 -14.65
CA GLY A 190 -4.15 18.74 -14.56
C GLY A 190 -4.74 18.73 -13.15
N ASN A 191 -6.05 18.94 -13.08
CA ASN A 191 -6.85 18.78 -11.86
C ASN A 191 -8.23 18.19 -12.19
N LEU A 192 -9.07 17.96 -11.17
CA LEU A 192 -10.42 17.40 -11.33
C LEU A 192 -11.35 18.19 -12.27
N GLU A 193 -11.10 19.47 -12.51
CA GLU A 193 -11.88 20.29 -13.44
C GLU A 193 -11.34 20.24 -14.87
N ARG A 194 -10.01 20.21 -15.02
CA ARG A 194 -9.34 20.23 -16.33
C ARG A 194 -8.04 19.42 -16.29
N TYR A 195 -8.00 18.35 -17.06
CA TYR A 195 -6.84 17.47 -17.15
C TYR A 195 -6.57 17.02 -18.59
N LYS A 196 -5.33 16.56 -18.82
CA LYS A 196 -4.94 15.83 -20.03
C LYS A 196 -4.28 14.53 -19.60
N LEU A 197 -5.00 13.42 -19.77
CA LEU A 197 -4.43 12.10 -19.49
C LEU A 197 -3.29 11.81 -20.48
N PRO A 198 -2.18 11.23 -20.00
CA PRO A 198 -1.13 10.73 -20.88
C PRO A 198 -1.64 9.67 -21.85
N ASP A 199 -1.04 9.63 -23.03
CA ASP A 199 -1.21 8.60 -24.06
C ASP A 199 -0.01 7.64 -24.15
N GLY A 200 1.02 7.87 -23.34
CA GLY A 200 2.25 7.07 -23.32
C GLY A 200 2.98 7.07 -21.97
N PRO A 201 3.91 6.11 -21.78
CA PRO A 201 4.75 6.03 -20.59
C PRO A 201 5.72 7.22 -20.51
N ILE A 202 6.36 7.40 -19.37
CA ILE A 202 7.40 8.41 -19.13
C ILE A 202 8.72 7.71 -18.81
N THR A 203 9.85 8.26 -19.30
CA THR A 203 11.18 7.82 -18.86
C THR A 203 11.40 8.28 -17.42
N CYS A 204 11.60 7.36 -16.49
CA CYS A 204 11.81 7.68 -15.08
C CYS A 204 13.14 8.39 -14.87
N GLY A 205 13.14 9.53 -14.16
CA GLY A 205 14.34 10.23 -13.73
C GLY A 205 14.54 10.26 -12.22
N LYS A 206 13.77 9.49 -11.46
CA LYS A 206 14.01 9.27 -10.02
C LYS A 206 15.04 8.16 -9.84
N GLU A 207 15.96 8.35 -8.90
CA GLU A 207 16.98 7.35 -8.57
C GLU A 207 16.37 6.14 -7.84
N ILE A 208 15.39 6.38 -6.97
CA ILE A 208 14.73 5.38 -6.12
C ILE A 208 13.21 5.50 -6.26
N CYS A 209 12.53 4.37 -6.42
CA CYS A 209 11.08 4.26 -6.40
C CYS A 209 10.61 3.76 -5.03
N ALA A 210 10.02 4.66 -4.26
CA ALA A 210 9.82 4.48 -2.83
C ALA A 210 8.39 4.17 -2.40
N CYS A 211 7.41 4.70 -3.12
CA CYS A 211 6.02 4.44 -2.79
C CYS A 211 5.68 3.02 -3.23
N LEU A 212 5.12 2.21 -2.33
CA LEU A 212 4.68 0.86 -2.68
C LEU A 212 3.74 0.89 -3.89
N SER A 213 2.75 1.78 -3.90
CA SER A 213 1.83 1.94 -5.02
C SER A 213 2.56 2.23 -6.34
N ASP A 214 3.58 3.08 -6.31
CA ASP A 214 4.41 3.37 -7.49
C ASP A 214 5.24 2.17 -7.91
N ILE A 215 5.71 1.32 -6.98
CA ILE A 215 6.47 0.09 -7.31
C ILE A 215 5.61 -0.87 -8.13
N TYR A 216 4.32 -1.00 -7.82
CA TYR A 216 3.38 -1.85 -8.57
C TYR A 216 3.01 -1.33 -9.97
N VAL A 217 3.36 -0.08 -10.30
CA VAL A 217 3.23 0.41 -11.68
C VAL A 217 4.25 -0.31 -12.57
N ARG A 218 3.81 -0.80 -13.73
CA ARG A 218 4.68 -1.45 -14.73
C ARG A 218 5.89 -0.57 -15.09
N LYS A 219 7.05 -1.20 -15.15
CA LYS A 219 8.33 -0.61 -15.57
C LYS A 219 9.05 -1.56 -16.52
N GLU A 220 9.69 -1.02 -17.54
CA GLU A 220 10.44 -1.80 -18.54
C GLU A 220 11.61 -0.98 -19.10
N ILE A 221 12.64 -1.65 -19.61
CA ILE A 221 13.79 -1.04 -20.29
C ILE A 221 13.46 -0.81 -21.77
#